data_AF-A0A0M2GLP5-F1
#
_entry.id   AF-A0A0M2GLP5-F1
#
_cell.length_a   1.000
_cell.length_b   1.000
_cell.length_c   1.000
_cell.angle_alpha   90.00
_cell.angle_beta   90.00
_cell.angle_gamma   90.00
#
_symmetry.space_group_name_H-M   'P 1'
#
loop_
_entity.id
_entity.type
_entity.pdbx_description
1 polymer ?
#
loop_
_entity_poly.entity_id
_entity_poly.type
_entity_poly.pdbx_seq_one_letter_code
_entity_poly.pdbx_strand_id
1 'polypeptide(L)'
;MVLPTGTVENGRLAVHGTRIAATAPENAQVIDVTDHYVIPGFVDLHNHGGGGASFTSGSVDDILKGIHTHRLHGTTTLVASTVTGDLDFLTRRAGLLSELAEQGEIAGVHFEGPFISPCRKGAHSEALLRDPHPADVRRLIDAARGRAKMVTLATELPGGLDSVRLLAEHGVIAAIGHTDATYEQTVEAIDAGATVATHLFNAMPPLGHRSPGPITALLEDDRITVELINDGTHLHPAALRLAFHHTGADRVAFITDAMDAAGFGDGRYWLGPLEVEVADGVARLVEDGTIAGSTLTLDRAFKRAVTVDGLSVEDTVKALSATPARLLGLDDTIGSLEPGKYADLLLLDSAYDLKGVMRRGEWVVGPQLG
;
A
#
# COMPACT_ATOMS: atom_id res chain seq x y z
N MET A 1 -21.45 0.69 11.95
CA MET A 1 -20.71 1.64 11.08
C MET A 1 -19.46 2.09 11.81
N VAL A 2 -18.30 2.06 11.18
CA VAL A 2 -17.02 2.41 11.82
C VAL A 2 -16.66 3.85 11.46
N LEU A 3 -16.65 4.73 12.47
CA LEU A 3 -16.30 6.14 12.35
C LEU A 3 -14.94 6.43 13.02
N PRO A 4 -14.32 7.59 12.76
CA PRO A 4 -13.09 7.99 13.47
C PRO A 4 -13.25 8.01 15.01
N THR A 5 -14.46 8.27 15.50
CA THR A 5 -14.80 8.29 16.93
C THR A 5 -15.13 6.92 17.51
N GLY A 6 -15.05 5.85 16.71
CA GLY A 6 -15.38 4.47 17.10
C GLY A 6 -16.57 3.88 16.34
N THR A 7 -16.94 2.65 16.69
CA THR A 7 -18.07 1.95 16.07
C THR A 7 -19.40 2.45 16.60
N VAL A 8 -20.30 2.79 15.69
CA VAL A 8 -21.69 3.20 15.96
C VAL A 8 -22.64 2.11 15.49
N GLU A 9 -23.46 1.61 16.42
CA GLU A 9 -24.58 0.72 16.12
C GLU A 9 -25.76 1.49 15.52
N ASN A 10 -26.51 0.85 14.62
CA ASN A 10 -27.67 1.45 13.95
C ASN A 10 -27.37 2.80 13.24
N GLY A 11 -26.12 2.96 12.79
CA GLY A 11 -25.65 4.14 12.07
C GLY A 11 -26.35 4.30 10.72
N ARG A 12 -26.47 5.55 10.25
CA ARG A 12 -26.99 5.88 8.93
C ARG A 12 -25.98 6.74 8.19
N LEU A 13 -25.76 6.43 6.92
CA LEU A 13 -24.90 7.19 6.02
C LEU A 13 -25.72 7.66 4.82
N ALA A 14 -25.64 8.93 4.47
CA ALA A 14 -26.25 9.47 3.26
C ALA A 14 -25.18 9.64 2.18
N VAL A 15 -25.50 9.23 0.95
CA VAL A 15 -24.65 9.42 -0.22
C VAL A 15 -25.40 10.26 -1.25
N HIS A 16 -24.75 11.28 -1.80
CA HIS A 16 -25.31 12.12 -2.86
C HIS A 16 -24.26 12.34 -3.94
N GLY A 17 -24.53 11.83 -5.14
CA GLY A 17 -23.55 11.82 -6.23
C GLY A 17 -22.30 11.08 -5.76
N THR A 18 -21.15 11.73 -5.85
CA THR A 18 -19.86 11.11 -5.50
C THR A 18 -19.45 11.22 -4.03
N ARG A 19 -20.26 11.89 -3.20
CA ARG A 19 -19.85 12.29 -1.83
C ARG A 19 -20.81 11.80 -0.76
N ILE A 20 -20.27 11.68 0.45
CA ILE A 20 -21.04 11.49 1.68
C ILE A 20 -21.74 12.81 2.02
N ALA A 21 -23.05 12.76 2.21
CA ALA A 21 -23.87 13.89 2.61
C ALA A 21 -24.11 13.89 4.12
N ALA A 22 -24.30 15.08 4.71
CA ALA A 22 -24.63 15.21 6.12
C ALA A 22 -26.04 14.69 6.47
N THR A 23 -26.97 14.78 5.51
CA THR A 23 -28.38 14.38 5.67
C THR A 23 -28.91 13.79 4.37
N ALA A 24 -29.83 12.83 4.48
CA ALA A 24 -30.58 12.32 3.34
C ALA A 24 -31.91 13.09 3.18
N PRO A 25 -32.39 13.34 1.94
CA PRO A 25 -33.75 13.84 1.72
C PRO A 25 -34.79 12.78 2.09
N GLU A 26 -36.04 13.18 2.37
CA GLU A 26 -37.12 12.29 2.82
C GLU A 26 -37.44 11.15 1.82
N ASN A 27 -37.21 11.38 0.53
CA ASN A 27 -37.46 10.43 -0.56
C ASN A 27 -36.20 9.69 -1.02
N ALA A 28 -35.12 9.69 -0.24
CA ALA A 28 -33.91 8.97 -0.57
C ALA A 28 -34.18 7.45 -0.69
N GLN A 29 -33.51 6.80 -1.64
CA GLN A 29 -33.46 5.34 -1.66
C GLN A 29 -32.77 4.85 -0.38
N VAL A 30 -33.41 3.92 0.31
CA VAL A 30 -32.86 3.28 1.51
C VAL A 30 -32.34 1.90 1.15
N ILE A 31 -31.09 1.63 1.49
CA ILE A 31 -30.49 0.30 1.45
C ILE A 31 -30.32 -0.12 2.90
N ASP A 32 -31.06 -1.14 3.32
CA ASP A 32 -30.96 -1.69 4.67
C ASP A 32 -29.80 -2.68 4.72
N VAL A 33 -28.75 -2.29 5.45
CA VAL A 33 -27.53 -3.09 5.65
C VAL A 33 -27.44 -3.62 7.07
N THR A 34 -28.58 -3.93 7.70
CA THR A 34 -28.65 -4.58 9.01
C THR A 34 -27.74 -5.83 9.04
N ASP A 35 -27.11 -6.08 10.19
CA ASP A 35 -26.10 -7.13 10.41
C ASP A 35 -24.79 -7.01 9.62
N HIS A 36 -24.54 -5.85 8.97
CA HIS A 36 -23.30 -5.56 8.27
C HIS A 36 -22.53 -4.39 8.89
N TYR A 37 -21.21 -4.44 8.75
CA TYR A 37 -20.34 -3.29 8.95
C TYR A 37 -20.36 -2.39 7.73
N VAL A 38 -20.35 -1.08 7.98
CA VAL A 38 -20.06 -0.06 6.98
C VAL A 38 -18.75 0.60 7.39
N ILE A 39 -17.73 0.48 6.54
CA ILE A 39 -16.37 0.99 6.79
C ILE A 39 -15.92 1.84 5.59
N PRO A 40 -14.94 2.77 5.75
CA PRO A 40 -14.36 3.46 4.61
C PRO A 40 -13.68 2.50 3.64
N GLY A 41 -13.58 2.90 2.38
CA GLY A 41 -12.82 2.18 1.37
C GLY A 41 -11.35 2.01 1.76
N PHE A 42 -10.74 0.90 1.35
CA PHE A 42 -9.31 0.67 1.63
C PHE A 42 -8.42 1.52 0.71
N VAL A 43 -7.23 1.84 1.22
CA VAL A 43 -6.17 2.60 0.56
C VAL A 43 -4.90 1.75 0.53
N ASP A 44 -4.49 1.34 -0.67
CA ASP A 44 -3.27 0.55 -0.86
C ASP A 44 -2.12 1.44 -1.34
N LEU A 45 -1.04 1.51 -0.56
CA LEU A 45 0.11 2.38 -0.82
C LEU A 45 1.18 1.72 -1.69
N HIS A 46 1.18 0.38 -1.73
CA HIS A 46 2.29 -0.39 -2.28
C HIS A 46 1.74 -1.66 -2.96
N ASN A 47 1.73 -1.63 -4.29
CA ASN A 47 1.05 -2.61 -5.13
C ASN A 47 1.65 -2.62 -6.54
N HIS A 48 2.18 -3.75 -6.99
CA HIS A 48 2.85 -3.90 -8.29
C HIS A 48 1.95 -4.48 -9.38
N GLY A 49 0.76 -4.97 -9.04
CA GLY A 49 -0.13 -5.61 -10.01
C GLY A 49 -1.29 -6.38 -9.38
N GLY A 50 -2.09 -7.00 -10.24
CA GLY A 50 -3.21 -7.85 -9.86
C GLY A 50 -4.03 -8.28 -11.08
N GLY A 51 -4.90 -9.26 -10.92
CA GLY A 51 -5.75 -9.75 -12.01
C GLY A 51 -4.98 -10.39 -13.17
N GLY A 52 -3.76 -10.87 -12.93
CA GLY A 52 -2.83 -11.40 -13.92
C GLY A 52 -2.08 -10.31 -14.69
N ALA A 53 -2.00 -9.09 -14.15
CA ALA A 53 -1.42 -7.94 -14.83
C ALA A 53 -0.44 -7.14 -13.97
N SER A 54 0.69 -6.76 -14.57
CA SER A 54 1.73 -5.93 -13.95
C SER A 54 1.51 -4.44 -14.16
N PHE A 55 1.65 -3.65 -13.10
CA PHE A 55 1.74 -2.19 -13.18
C PHE A 55 3.11 -1.69 -13.63
N THR A 56 4.14 -2.54 -13.63
CA THR A 56 5.46 -2.17 -14.15
C THR A 56 5.53 -2.39 -15.66
N SER A 57 5.14 -3.57 -16.15
CA SER A 57 5.35 -3.99 -17.55
C SER A 57 4.09 -4.14 -18.40
N GLY A 58 2.90 -4.17 -17.79
CA GLY A 58 1.64 -4.39 -18.50
C GLY A 58 1.20 -3.23 -19.38
N SER A 59 0.33 -3.50 -20.36
CA SER A 59 -0.34 -2.48 -21.16
C SER A 59 -1.31 -1.63 -20.32
N VAL A 60 -1.86 -0.56 -20.87
CA VAL A 60 -2.88 0.25 -20.17
C VAL A 60 -4.09 -0.60 -19.78
N ASP A 61 -4.56 -1.47 -20.68
CA ASP A 61 -5.70 -2.36 -20.41
C ASP A 61 -5.38 -3.36 -19.29
N ASP A 62 -4.16 -3.88 -19.24
CA ASP A 62 -3.69 -4.76 -18.17
C ASP A 62 -3.70 -4.03 -16.82
N ILE A 63 -3.20 -2.79 -16.77
CA ILE A 63 -3.20 -1.99 -15.54
C ILE A 63 -4.63 -1.73 -15.07
N LEU A 64 -5.52 -1.32 -15.97
CA LEU A 64 -6.93 -1.06 -15.65
C LEU A 64 -7.62 -2.33 -15.13
N LYS A 65 -7.30 -3.49 -15.70
CA LYS A 65 -7.75 -4.79 -15.21
C LYS A 65 -7.26 -5.04 -13.78
N GLY A 66 -5.96 -4.84 -13.50
CA GLY A 66 -5.40 -5.02 -12.16
C GLY A 66 -6.00 -4.07 -11.13
N ILE A 67 -6.19 -2.80 -11.49
CA ILE A 67 -6.89 -1.80 -10.66
C ILE A 67 -8.32 -2.27 -10.37
N HIS A 68 -9.04 -2.72 -11.40
CA HIS A 68 -10.41 -3.23 -11.22
C HIS A 68 -10.45 -4.44 -10.30
N THR A 69 -9.51 -5.39 -10.44
CA THR A 69 -9.39 -6.54 -9.52
C THR A 69 -9.24 -6.08 -8.08
N HIS A 70 -8.34 -5.16 -7.78
CA HIS A 70 -8.19 -4.64 -6.41
C HIS A 70 -9.43 -3.90 -5.90
N ARG A 71 -10.17 -3.21 -6.78
CA ARG A 71 -11.48 -2.60 -6.43
C ARG A 71 -12.52 -3.65 -6.06
N LEU A 72 -12.57 -4.80 -6.73
CA LEU A 72 -13.48 -5.90 -6.35
C LEU A 72 -13.20 -6.42 -4.93
N HIS A 73 -11.96 -6.21 -4.45
CA HIS A 73 -11.49 -6.58 -3.11
C HIS A 73 -11.42 -5.40 -2.13
N GLY A 74 -12.15 -4.32 -2.40
CA GLY A 74 -12.36 -3.21 -1.47
C GLY A 74 -11.30 -2.09 -1.51
N THR A 75 -10.27 -2.21 -2.34
CA THR A 75 -9.30 -1.13 -2.57
C THR A 75 -9.92 -0.03 -3.44
N THR A 76 -10.33 1.07 -2.82
CA THR A 76 -10.96 2.21 -3.52
C THR A 76 -9.94 3.24 -4.01
N THR A 77 -8.81 3.31 -3.31
CA THR A 77 -7.65 4.17 -3.61
C THR A 77 -6.40 3.30 -3.67
N LEU A 78 -5.62 3.45 -4.73
CA LEU A 78 -4.44 2.61 -4.99
C LEU A 78 -3.29 3.48 -5.50
N VAL A 79 -2.08 3.25 -5.00
CA VAL A 79 -0.83 3.79 -5.56
C VAL A 79 -0.16 2.68 -6.37
N ALA A 80 0.12 2.95 -7.64
CA ALA A 80 0.76 1.97 -8.52
C ALA A 80 2.26 1.96 -8.28
N SER A 81 2.82 0.81 -7.94
CA SER A 81 4.23 0.62 -7.63
C SER A 81 4.99 0.03 -8.80
N THR A 82 6.16 0.56 -9.09
CA THR A 82 7.12 -0.05 -10.02
C THR A 82 8.19 -0.80 -9.25
N VAL A 83 8.63 -1.96 -9.76
CA VAL A 83 9.87 -2.59 -9.30
C VAL A 83 11.10 -1.98 -9.98
N THR A 84 12.30 -2.39 -9.54
CA THR A 84 13.58 -2.00 -10.17
C THR A 84 13.55 -2.21 -11.69
N GLY A 85 13.92 -1.16 -12.43
CA GLY A 85 13.98 -1.14 -13.88
C GLY A 85 15.05 -0.18 -14.40
N ASP A 86 15.36 -0.28 -15.69
CA ASP A 86 16.17 0.72 -16.36
C ASP A 86 15.53 2.12 -16.24
N LEU A 87 16.32 3.17 -16.04
CA LEU A 87 15.78 4.52 -15.81
C LEU A 87 14.97 5.06 -16.99
N ASP A 88 15.34 4.76 -18.23
CA ASP A 88 14.58 5.22 -19.39
C ASP A 88 13.23 4.50 -19.45
N PHE A 89 13.22 3.21 -19.11
CA PHE A 89 11.99 2.44 -18.98
C PHE A 89 11.10 2.99 -17.86
N LEU A 90 11.64 3.18 -16.65
CA LEU A 90 10.89 3.72 -15.51
C LEU A 90 10.39 5.15 -15.75
N THR A 91 11.16 5.98 -16.45
CA THR A 91 10.74 7.33 -16.87
C THR A 91 9.51 7.26 -17.78
N ARG A 92 9.53 6.39 -18.81
CA ARG A 92 8.36 6.21 -19.69
C ARG A 92 7.17 5.65 -18.91
N ARG A 93 7.44 4.72 -17.98
CA ARG A 93 6.39 4.10 -17.19
C ARG A 93 5.73 5.08 -16.22
N ALA A 94 6.52 5.94 -15.58
CA ALA A 94 6.05 7.03 -14.75
C ALA A 94 5.08 7.94 -15.50
N GLY A 95 5.41 8.33 -16.74
CA GLY A 95 4.52 9.14 -17.57
C GLY A 95 3.17 8.48 -17.83
N LEU A 96 3.16 7.19 -18.17
CA LEU A 96 1.93 6.42 -18.39
C LEU A 96 1.09 6.29 -17.11
N LEU A 97 1.71 5.92 -15.99
CA LEU A 97 0.99 5.81 -14.71
C LEU A 97 0.46 7.17 -14.24
N SER A 98 1.15 8.26 -14.56
CA SER A 98 0.70 9.62 -14.24
C SER A 98 -0.54 10.03 -15.01
N GLU A 99 -0.67 9.62 -16.27
CA GLU A 99 -1.90 9.75 -17.05
C GLU A 99 -3.09 9.07 -16.37
N LEU A 100 -2.90 7.86 -15.85
CA LEU A 100 -3.94 7.14 -15.09
C LEU A 100 -4.25 7.84 -13.76
N ALA A 101 -3.26 8.43 -13.10
CA ALA A 101 -3.46 9.21 -11.89
C ALA A 101 -4.23 10.52 -12.16
N GLU A 102 -3.98 11.17 -13.30
CA GLU A 102 -4.71 12.36 -13.76
C GLU A 102 -6.18 12.05 -14.09
N GLN A 103 -6.44 10.87 -14.66
CA GLN A 103 -7.80 10.33 -14.89
C GLN A 103 -8.49 9.90 -13.58
N GLY A 104 -7.73 9.82 -12.48
CA GLY A 104 -8.25 9.43 -11.17
C GLY A 104 -8.46 7.93 -11.03
N GLU A 105 -7.77 7.11 -11.82
CA GLU A 105 -7.78 5.64 -11.68
C GLU A 105 -6.92 5.17 -10.51
N ILE A 106 -5.78 5.84 -10.30
CA ILE A 106 -4.84 5.64 -9.17
C ILE A 106 -4.55 6.96 -8.44
N ALA A 107 -4.05 6.90 -7.21
CA ALA A 107 -3.69 8.06 -6.40
C ALA A 107 -2.31 8.64 -6.75
N GLY A 108 -1.45 7.84 -7.38
CA GLY A 108 -0.14 8.24 -7.84
C GLY A 108 0.79 7.05 -8.05
N VAL A 109 2.09 7.35 -8.13
CA VAL A 109 3.16 6.40 -8.44
C VAL A 109 4.07 6.22 -7.25
N HIS A 110 4.37 4.97 -6.92
CA HIS A 110 5.44 4.58 -6.02
C HIS A 110 6.57 3.95 -6.83
N PHE A 111 7.81 4.40 -6.60
CA PHE A 111 8.99 3.77 -7.18
C PHE A 111 9.69 2.92 -6.12
N GLU A 112 9.60 1.60 -6.24
CA GLU A 112 10.37 0.69 -5.40
C GLU A 112 11.69 0.31 -6.10
N GLY A 113 12.76 0.99 -5.72
CA GLY A 113 14.01 0.97 -6.47
C GLY A 113 14.00 1.92 -7.68
N PRO A 114 15.08 1.92 -8.50
CA PRO A 114 16.21 0.98 -8.50
C PRO A 114 17.29 1.27 -7.45
N PHE A 115 17.08 2.26 -6.59
CA PHE A 115 18.04 2.79 -5.62
C PHE A 115 18.11 1.99 -4.32
N ILE A 116 18.20 0.66 -4.41
CA ILE A 116 18.14 -0.24 -3.26
C ILE A 116 19.42 -1.08 -3.11
N SER A 117 19.65 -1.62 -1.91
CA SER A 117 20.88 -2.33 -1.57
C SER A 117 20.97 -3.68 -2.29
N PRO A 118 22.08 -3.98 -3.00
CA PRO A 118 22.29 -5.31 -3.58
C PRO A 118 22.25 -6.45 -2.56
N CYS A 119 22.70 -6.19 -1.33
CA CYS A 119 22.66 -7.15 -0.22
C CYS A 119 21.23 -7.48 0.23
N ARG A 120 20.27 -6.63 -0.12
CA ARG A 120 18.86 -6.73 0.24
C ARG A 120 17.95 -6.63 -0.99
N LYS A 121 18.43 -7.07 -2.15
CA LYS A 121 17.69 -6.95 -3.41
C LYS A 121 16.34 -7.67 -3.41
N GLY A 122 16.16 -8.72 -2.62
CA GLY A 122 14.93 -9.52 -2.65
C GLY A 122 14.58 -9.94 -4.08
N ALA A 123 13.33 -9.70 -4.49
CA ALA A 123 12.84 -9.94 -5.84
C ALA A 123 13.12 -8.78 -6.83
N HIS A 124 14.29 -8.15 -6.74
CA HIS A 124 14.76 -7.15 -7.69
C HIS A 124 15.99 -7.65 -8.47
N SER A 125 16.06 -7.29 -9.75
CA SER A 125 17.19 -7.65 -10.60
C SER A 125 18.44 -6.87 -10.22
N GLU A 126 19.48 -7.58 -9.78
CA GLU A 126 20.75 -6.97 -9.33
C GLU A 126 21.43 -6.15 -10.43
N ALA A 127 21.35 -6.60 -11.69
CA ALA A 127 21.95 -5.93 -12.83
C ALA A 127 21.34 -4.55 -13.15
N LEU A 128 20.17 -4.25 -12.59
CA LEU A 128 19.47 -2.99 -12.77
C LEU A 128 19.58 -2.07 -11.54
N LEU A 129 20.20 -2.55 -10.46
CA LEU A 129 20.43 -1.75 -9.25
C LEU A 129 21.48 -0.67 -9.51
N ARG A 130 21.31 0.44 -8.82
CA ARG A 130 22.24 1.57 -8.89
C ARG A 130 22.15 2.40 -7.63
N ASP A 131 23.27 3.03 -7.27
CA ASP A 131 23.28 3.97 -6.16
C ASP A 131 22.31 5.15 -6.41
N PRO A 132 21.62 5.65 -5.37
CA PRO A 132 20.78 6.84 -5.46
C PRO A 132 21.62 8.07 -5.86
N HIS A 133 21.41 8.55 -7.08
CA HIS A 133 21.96 9.83 -7.52
C HIS A 133 20.83 10.86 -7.59
N PRO A 134 20.92 12.05 -6.94
CA PRO A 134 19.83 13.03 -6.89
C PRO A 134 19.27 13.42 -8.27
N ALA A 135 20.11 13.44 -9.31
CA ALA A 135 19.66 13.72 -10.68
C ALA A 135 18.78 12.59 -11.26
N ASP A 136 19.07 11.32 -10.94
CA ASP A 136 18.29 10.18 -11.40
C ASP A 136 16.97 10.08 -10.63
N VAL A 137 16.99 10.35 -9.34
CA VAL A 137 15.78 10.44 -8.49
C VAL A 137 14.86 11.55 -9.02
N ARG A 138 15.41 12.75 -9.24
CA ARG A 138 14.68 13.87 -9.84
C ARG A 138 14.07 13.51 -11.18
N ARG A 139 14.82 12.81 -12.04
CA ARG A 139 14.35 12.38 -13.35
C ARG A 139 13.06 11.54 -13.25
N LEU A 140 12.98 10.60 -12.29
CA LEU A 140 11.77 9.80 -12.08
C LEU A 140 10.60 10.64 -11.55
N ILE A 141 10.87 11.54 -10.59
CA ILE A 141 9.84 12.44 -10.03
C ILE A 141 9.26 13.36 -11.11
N ASP A 142 10.11 13.98 -11.92
CA ASP A 142 9.72 14.89 -12.99
C ASP A 142 8.90 14.14 -14.05
N ALA A 143 9.31 12.91 -14.39
CA ALA A 143 8.59 12.04 -15.31
C ALA A 143 7.18 11.66 -14.81
N ALA A 144 6.99 11.62 -13.49
CA ALA A 144 5.69 11.39 -12.88
C ALA A 144 4.78 12.63 -12.89
N ARG A 145 5.20 13.78 -13.45
CA ARG A 145 4.37 14.98 -13.63
C ARG A 145 3.63 15.43 -12.35
N GLY A 146 4.29 15.37 -11.20
CA GLY A 146 3.71 15.71 -9.90
C GLY A 146 2.81 14.62 -9.29
N ARG A 147 2.83 13.40 -9.84
CA ARG A 147 2.09 12.22 -9.38
C ARG A 147 2.97 11.18 -8.68
N ALA A 148 4.28 11.43 -8.55
CA ALA A 148 5.13 10.65 -7.65
C ALA A 148 4.66 10.87 -6.20
N LYS A 149 4.32 9.78 -5.51
CA LYS A 149 3.90 9.80 -4.11
C LYS A 149 5.00 9.31 -3.19
N MET A 150 5.73 8.29 -3.61
CA MET A 150 6.72 7.63 -2.77
C MET A 150 7.88 7.09 -3.60
N VAL A 151 9.08 7.08 -3.01
CA VAL A 151 10.26 6.38 -3.52
C VAL A 151 10.84 5.55 -2.38
N THR A 152 10.91 4.23 -2.55
CA THR A 152 11.66 3.34 -1.67
C THR A 152 13.11 3.30 -2.10
N LEU A 153 14.03 3.60 -1.17
CA LEU A 153 15.47 3.60 -1.41
C LEU A 153 16.27 3.13 -0.18
N ALA A 154 17.43 2.53 -0.47
CA ALA A 154 18.44 2.18 0.52
C ALA A 154 19.28 3.42 0.85
N THR A 155 18.93 4.07 1.95
CA THR A 155 19.47 5.39 2.31
C THR A 155 20.95 5.38 2.72
N GLU A 156 21.51 4.22 3.04
CA GLU A 156 22.93 4.02 3.37
C GLU A 156 23.86 4.07 2.16
N LEU A 157 23.31 3.93 0.94
CA LEU A 157 24.09 3.96 -0.29
C LEU A 157 24.58 5.38 -0.61
N PRO A 158 25.67 5.52 -1.38
CA PRO A 158 26.17 6.81 -1.84
C PRO A 158 25.06 7.67 -2.48
N GLY A 159 24.87 8.89 -1.98
CA GLY A 159 23.82 9.82 -2.43
C GLY A 159 22.42 9.56 -1.86
N GLY A 160 22.26 8.60 -0.95
CA GLY A 160 20.99 8.24 -0.32
C GLY A 160 20.40 9.39 0.49
N LEU A 161 21.16 9.93 1.46
CA LEU A 161 20.69 11.07 2.29
C LEU A 161 20.36 12.33 1.47
N ASP A 162 21.14 12.63 0.44
CA ASP A 162 20.86 13.78 -0.44
C ASP A 162 19.59 13.54 -1.28
N SER A 163 19.34 12.30 -1.67
CA SER A 163 18.10 11.91 -2.34
C SER A 163 16.90 11.97 -1.42
N VAL A 164 17.04 11.60 -0.14
CA VAL A 164 15.98 11.78 0.89
C VAL A 164 15.61 13.26 1.02
N ARG A 165 16.61 14.15 1.17
CA ARG A 165 16.36 15.61 1.25
C ARG A 165 15.66 16.13 -0.01
N LEU A 166 16.11 15.69 -1.19
CA LEU A 166 15.49 16.06 -2.45
C LEU A 166 14.03 15.61 -2.51
N LEU A 167 13.71 14.37 -2.10
CA LEU A 167 12.34 13.85 -2.07
C LEU A 167 11.45 14.70 -1.14
N ALA A 168 11.93 14.99 0.07
CA ALA A 168 11.24 15.83 1.04
C ALA A 168 10.96 17.25 0.50
N GLU A 169 11.95 17.87 -0.16
CA GLU A 169 11.78 19.19 -0.81
C GLU A 169 10.70 19.21 -1.89
N HIS A 170 10.44 18.06 -2.54
CA HIS A 170 9.42 17.94 -3.60
C HIS A 170 8.08 17.43 -3.07
N GLY A 171 7.95 17.22 -1.75
CA GLY A 171 6.74 16.64 -1.14
C GLY A 171 6.51 15.19 -1.56
N VAL A 172 7.55 14.47 -1.94
CA VAL A 172 7.51 13.03 -2.24
C VAL A 172 8.02 12.27 -1.03
N ILE A 173 7.33 11.20 -0.64
CA ILE A 173 7.70 10.38 0.51
C ILE A 173 8.99 9.63 0.21
N ALA A 174 9.99 9.80 1.07
CA ALA A 174 11.17 8.93 1.10
C ALA A 174 10.90 7.75 2.05
N ALA A 175 10.85 6.55 1.49
CA ALA A 175 10.61 5.31 2.22
C ALA A 175 11.90 4.48 2.33
N ILE A 176 12.21 4.05 3.54
CA ILE A 176 13.40 3.24 3.83
C ILE A 176 13.01 1.77 3.65
N GLY A 177 13.64 1.10 2.70
CA GLY A 177 13.38 -0.29 2.37
C GLY A 177 14.53 -0.90 1.58
N HIS A 178 14.59 -2.23 1.53
CA HIS A 178 15.67 -2.97 0.84
C HIS A 178 17.06 -2.44 1.20
N THR A 179 17.29 -2.27 2.50
CA THR A 179 18.43 -1.54 3.05
C THR A 179 19.25 -2.44 3.97
N ASP A 180 20.58 -2.38 3.88
CA ASP A 180 21.49 -3.01 4.83
C ASP A 180 22.01 -2.00 5.87
N ALA A 181 21.29 -0.87 6.04
CA ALA A 181 21.67 0.21 6.94
C ALA A 181 21.82 -0.26 8.40
N THR A 182 22.75 0.38 9.10
CA THR A 182 22.80 0.34 10.57
C THR A 182 21.64 1.13 11.17
N TYR A 183 21.47 0.98 12.49
CA TYR A 183 20.52 1.79 13.23
C TYR A 183 20.83 3.30 13.10
N GLU A 184 22.10 3.68 13.26
CA GLU A 184 22.54 5.07 13.21
C GLU A 184 22.31 5.70 11.83
N GLN A 185 22.63 4.98 10.75
CA GLN A 185 22.36 5.43 9.38
C GLN A 185 20.86 5.59 9.11
N THR A 186 20.03 4.73 9.72
CA THR A 186 18.58 4.83 9.59
C THR A 186 18.07 6.08 10.28
N VAL A 187 18.55 6.38 11.50
CA VAL A 187 18.23 7.63 12.21
C VAL A 187 18.63 8.86 11.39
N GLU A 188 19.83 8.85 10.80
CA GLU A 188 20.28 9.95 9.91
C GLU A 188 19.34 10.16 8.71
N ALA A 189 18.79 9.09 8.14
CA ALA A 189 17.84 9.17 7.05
C ALA A 189 16.47 9.74 7.50
N ILE A 190 16.00 9.36 8.69
CA ILE A 190 14.78 9.92 9.27
C ILE A 190 14.98 11.43 9.53
N ASP A 191 16.13 11.82 10.10
CA ASP A 191 16.47 13.22 10.33
C ASP A 191 16.64 14.02 9.03
N ALA A 192 17.02 13.36 7.94
CA ALA A 192 17.06 13.95 6.60
C ALA A 192 15.67 14.10 5.97
N GLY A 193 14.63 13.47 6.51
CA GLY A 193 13.23 13.61 6.06
C GLY A 193 12.56 12.33 5.57
N ALA A 194 13.13 11.14 5.79
CA ALA A 194 12.44 9.88 5.53
C ALA A 194 11.29 9.66 6.52
N THR A 195 10.15 9.18 6.03
CA THR A 195 8.90 9.10 6.81
C THR A 195 8.16 7.77 6.70
N VAL A 196 8.68 6.81 5.93
CA VAL A 196 8.07 5.48 5.77
C VAL A 196 9.11 4.38 5.92
N ALA A 197 8.69 3.28 6.54
CA ALA A 197 9.38 1.99 6.48
C ALA A 197 8.65 1.09 5.48
N THR A 198 9.28 0.78 4.35
CA THR A 198 8.72 -0.12 3.34
C THR A 198 8.71 -1.55 3.88
N HIS A 199 7.57 -2.24 3.74
CA HIS A 199 7.29 -3.63 4.16
C HIS A 199 8.19 -4.15 5.30
N LEU A 200 8.12 -3.51 6.47
CA LEU A 200 9.01 -3.71 7.61
C LEU A 200 9.33 -5.21 7.86
N PHE A 201 10.57 -5.48 8.26
CA PHE A 201 11.23 -6.80 8.39
C PHE A 201 11.72 -7.40 7.07
N ASN A 202 11.01 -7.20 5.96
CA ASN A 202 11.36 -7.80 4.67
C ASN A 202 12.53 -7.02 4.04
N ALA A 203 13.48 -7.76 3.45
CA ALA A 203 14.67 -7.17 2.84
C ALA A 203 15.44 -6.19 3.77
N MET A 204 15.52 -6.51 5.07
CA MET A 204 16.28 -5.75 6.08
C MET A 204 17.16 -6.68 6.94
N PRO A 205 18.23 -6.17 7.58
CA PRO A 205 18.93 -6.86 8.65
C PRO A 205 17.96 -7.30 9.75
N PRO A 206 18.05 -8.54 10.26
CA PRO A 206 17.24 -8.98 11.39
C PRO A 206 17.49 -8.14 12.63
N LEU A 207 16.45 -8.00 13.45
CA LEU A 207 16.51 -7.33 14.75
C LEU A 207 17.49 -8.03 15.70
N GLY A 208 18.57 -7.35 16.09
CA GLY A 208 19.59 -7.85 17.03
C GLY A 208 19.75 -6.98 18.28
N HIS A 209 20.07 -7.56 19.44
CA HIS A 209 20.16 -6.81 20.70
C HIS A 209 21.42 -5.93 20.85
N ARG A 210 22.48 -6.19 20.07
CA ARG A 210 23.72 -5.35 20.01
C ARG A 210 23.85 -4.56 18.71
N SER A 211 23.13 -4.99 17.68
CA SER A 211 23.08 -4.39 16.36
C SER A 211 21.60 -4.33 15.96
N PRO A 212 20.86 -3.34 16.48
CA PRO A 212 19.40 -3.28 16.33
C PRO A 212 18.94 -3.09 14.88
N GLY A 213 19.79 -2.49 14.04
CA GLY A 213 19.52 -2.33 12.62
C GLY A 213 18.39 -1.35 12.34
N PRO A 214 17.88 -1.34 11.10
CA PRO A 214 16.91 -0.34 10.66
C PRO A 214 15.53 -0.60 11.29
N ILE A 215 15.19 -1.86 11.56
CA ILE A 215 13.87 -2.24 12.10
C ILE A 215 13.59 -1.54 13.43
N THR A 216 14.56 -1.48 14.35
CA THR A 216 14.37 -0.78 15.64
C THR A 216 14.16 0.71 15.43
N ALA A 217 15.02 1.36 14.64
CA ALA A 217 14.94 2.80 14.39
C ALA A 217 13.58 3.19 13.78
N LEU A 218 13.09 2.38 12.83
CA LEU A 218 11.83 2.60 12.14
C LEU A 218 10.60 2.39 13.03
N LEU A 219 10.67 1.42 13.96
CA LEU A 219 9.59 1.15 14.90
C LEU A 219 9.45 2.26 15.95
N GLU A 220 10.57 2.71 16.53
CA GLU A 220 10.55 3.61 17.69
C GLU A 220 10.36 5.09 17.33
N ASP A 221 10.67 5.50 16.10
CA ASP A 221 10.57 6.91 15.71
C ASP A 221 9.16 7.30 15.27
N ASP A 222 8.50 8.17 16.05
CA ASP A 222 7.12 8.63 15.83
C ASP A 222 6.87 9.35 14.48
N ARG A 223 7.92 9.73 13.75
CA ARG A 223 7.81 10.32 12.41
C ARG A 223 7.56 9.26 11.32
N ILE A 224 7.75 7.98 11.63
CA ILE A 224 7.67 6.89 10.65
C ILE A 224 6.29 6.25 10.60
N THR A 225 5.72 6.16 9.39
CA THR A 225 4.65 5.21 9.07
C THR A 225 5.26 3.86 8.68
N VAL A 226 4.73 2.78 9.24
CA VAL A 226 5.25 1.42 9.06
C VAL A 226 4.33 0.63 8.14
N GLU A 227 4.84 0.23 6.98
CA GLU A 227 4.13 -0.69 6.08
C GLU A 227 4.27 -2.14 6.57
N LEU A 228 3.16 -2.88 6.62
CA LEU A 228 3.14 -4.30 6.95
C LEU A 228 2.33 -5.09 5.91
N ILE A 229 2.90 -6.19 5.41
CA ILE A 229 2.22 -7.14 4.52
C ILE A 229 1.51 -8.19 5.38
N ASN A 230 0.18 -8.15 5.42
CA ASN A 230 -0.62 -8.99 6.29
C ASN A 230 -1.14 -10.28 5.63
N ASP A 231 -0.27 -11.07 4.99
CA ASP A 231 -0.66 -12.31 4.28
C ASP A 231 -0.40 -13.60 5.08
N GLY A 232 0.30 -13.50 6.22
CA GLY A 232 0.70 -14.65 7.05
C GLY A 232 1.90 -15.43 6.51
N THR A 233 2.50 -14.99 5.40
CA THR A 233 3.71 -15.57 4.79
C THR A 233 4.91 -14.67 5.01
N HIS A 234 4.78 -13.38 4.69
CA HIS A 234 5.84 -12.38 4.90
C HIS A 234 6.15 -12.23 6.38
N LEU A 235 5.08 -12.18 7.20
CA LEU A 235 5.19 -11.97 8.63
C LEU A 235 4.50 -13.10 9.39
N HIS A 236 5.24 -13.71 10.32
CA HIS A 236 4.63 -14.53 11.34
C HIS A 236 3.67 -13.66 12.19
N PRO A 237 2.47 -14.15 12.59
CA PRO A 237 1.48 -13.35 13.33
C PRO A 237 2.05 -12.66 14.60
N ALA A 238 2.99 -13.32 15.29
CA ALA A 238 3.66 -12.72 16.44
C ALA A 238 4.55 -11.52 16.10
N ALA A 239 5.24 -11.54 14.96
CA ALA A 239 6.06 -10.42 14.50
C ALA A 239 5.19 -9.24 14.05
N LEU A 240 4.09 -9.54 13.34
CA LEU A 240 3.11 -8.52 12.98
C LEU A 240 2.51 -7.84 14.21
N ARG A 241 2.04 -8.61 15.20
CA ARG A 241 1.51 -8.05 16.45
C ARG A 241 2.55 -7.26 17.24
N LEU A 242 3.81 -7.70 17.24
CA LEU A 242 4.90 -6.96 17.88
C LEU A 242 5.04 -5.56 17.27
N ALA A 243 5.15 -5.48 15.94
CA ALA A 243 5.25 -4.20 15.24
C ALA A 243 3.98 -3.36 15.42
N PHE A 244 2.80 -3.97 15.27
CA PHE A 244 1.52 -3.27 15.34
C PHE A 244 1.26 -2.67 16.73
N HIS A 245 1.46 -3.45 17.81
CA HIS A 245 1.20 -2.95 19.16
C HIS A 245 2.24 -1.92 19.62
N HIS A 246 3.47 -1.99 19.12
CA HIS A 246 4.48 -0.96 19.40
C HIS A 246 4.18 0.34 18.66
N THR A 247 3.87 0.26 17.37
CA THR A 247 3.71 1.41 16.47
C THR A 247 2.35 2.08 16.60
N GLY A 248 1.30 1.28 16.81
CA GLY A 248 -0.09 1.73 16.85
C GLY A 248 -0.74 1.92 15.48
N ALA A 249 -2.06 1.80 15.42
CA ALA A 249 -2.85 1.87 14.19
C ALA A 249 -2.77 3.23 13.46
N ASP A 250 -2.44 4.30 14.19
CA ASP A 250 -2.25 5.64 13.62
C ASP A 250 -0.90 5.81 12.91
N ARG A 251 0.00 4.81 12.99
CA ARG A 251 1.29 4.80 12.29
C ARG A 251 1.53 3.53 11.47
N VAL A 252 0.68 2.50 11.59
CA VAL A 252 0.75 1.33 10.71
C VAL A 252 -0.11 1.54 9.47
N ALA A 253 0.44 1.21 8.30
CA ALA A 253 -0.32 1.03 7.07
C ALA A 253 -0.23 -0.43 6.63
N PHE A 254 -1.37 -1.10 6.49
CA PHE A 254 -1.40 -2.40 5.84
C PHE A 254 -1.36 -2.21 4.32
N ILE A 255 -0.39 -2.86 3.69
CA ILE A 255 -0.20 -2.84 2.24
C ILE A 255 -0.39 -4.25 1.68
N THR A 256 -0.61 -4.34 0.37
CA THR A 256 -0.60 -5.64 -0.28
C THR A 256 0.80 -6.11 -0.63
N ASP A 257 1.66 -5.21 -1.15
CA ASP A 257 2.82 -5.62 -1.94
C ASP A 257 2.40 -6.64 -3.04
N ALA A 258 1.19 -6.45 -3.59
CA ALA A 258 0.59 -7.40 -4.51
C ALA A 258 1.37 -7.43 -5.82
N MET A 259 1.62 -8.63 -6.33
CA MET A 259 2.09 -8.86 -7.69
C MET A 259 0.94 -9.38 -8.56
N ASP A 260 1.22 -9.52 -9.86
CA ASP A 260 0.28 -9.89 -10.93
C ASP A 260 -0.74 -10.98 -10.54
N ALA A 261 -0.34 -11.98 -9.77
CA ALA A 261 -1.18 -13.11 -9.36
C ALA A 261 -2.32 -12.77 -8.37
N ALA A 262 -2.28 -11.61 -7.72
CA ALA A 262 -3.31 -11.19 -6.76
C ALA A 262 -4.70 -11.17 -7.42
N GLY A 263 -5.66 -11.90 -6.85
CA GLY A 263 -7.00 -12.05 -7.41
C GLY A 263 -7.08 -12.80 -8.76
N PHE A 264 -6.03 -13.54 -9.15
CA PHE A 264 -6.00 -14.30 -10.41
C PHE A 264 -5.78 -15.81 -10.19
N GLY A 265 -4.86 -16.18 -9.28
CA GLY A 265 -4.65 -17.57 -8.83
C GLY A 265 -3.23 -18.08 -9.01
N ASP A 266 -3.03 -19.36 -8.72
CA ASP A 266 -1.73 -20.04 -8.82
C ASP A 266 -1.26 -20.19 -10.28
N GLY A 267 0.05 -20.18 -10.51
CA GLY A 267 0.63 -20.25 -11.85
C GLY A 267 2.02 -19.62 -11.94
N ARG A 268 2.44 -19.37 -13.19
CA ARG A 268 3.73 -18.71 -13.49
C ARG A 268 3.51 -17.28 -13.95
N TYR A 269 4.33 -16.40 -13.42
CA TYR A 269 4.23 -14.95 -13.57
C TYR A 269 5.62 -14.33 -13.69
N TRP A 270 5.63 -13.02 -13.89
CA TRP A 270 6.85 -12.22 -13.94
C TRP A 270 6.75 -11.06 -12.96
N LEU A 271 7.82 -10.80 -12.22
CA LEU A 271 7.98 -9.58 -11.43
C LEU A 271 9.20 -8.82 -11.98
N GLY A 272 8.92 -7.79 -12.77
CA GLY A 272 9.94 -7.19 -13.62
C GLY A 272 10.53 -8.25 -14.57
N PRO A 273 11.86 -8.44 -14.60
CA PRO A 273 12.50 -9.46 -15.44
C PRO A 273 12.58 -10.86 -14.78
N LEU A 274 12.09 -11.04 -13.55
CA LEU A 274 12.27 -12.27 -12.78
C LEU A 274 11.05 -13.20 -12.90
N GLU A 275 11.29 -14.49 -13.09
CA GLU A 275 10.23 -15.50 -13.15
C GLU A 275 9.77 -15.90 -11.73
N VAL A 276 8.45 -15.89 -11.53
CA VAL A 276 7.79 -16.18 -10.25
C VAL A 276 6.85 -17.37 -10.41
N GLU A 277 6.93 -18.32 -9.49
CA GLU A 277 5.94 -19.38 -9.33
C GLU A 277 5.06 -19.07 -8.12
N VAL A 278 3.75 -19.11 -8.32
CA VAL A 278 2.74 -18.99 -7.28
C VAL A 278 2.13 -20.37 -7.06
N ALA A 279 2.29 -20.88 -5.85
CA ALA A 279 1.72 -22.14 -5.39
C ALA A 279 1.12 -21.94 -3.99
N ASP A 280 -0.09 -22.44 -3.78
CA ASP A 280 -0.87 -22.27 -2.55
C ASP A 280 -1.00 -20.78 -2.16
N GLY A 281 -1.12 -19.91 -3.17
CA GLY A 281 -1.20 -18.45 -3.00
C GLY A 281 0.10 -17.76 -2.56
N VAL A 282 1.25 -18.45 -2.51
CA VAL A 282 2.54 -17.85 -2.14
C VAL A 282 3.41 -17.67 -3.38
N ALA A 283 3.81 -16.43 -3.65
CA ALA A 283 4.67 -16.06 -4.78
C ALA A 283 6.16 -16.20 -4.40
N ARG A 284 6.91 -17.00 -5.17
CA ARG A 284 8.36 -17.19 -4.98
C ARG A 284 9.12 -17.13 -6.29
N LEU A 285 10.33 -16.59 -6.27
CA LEU A 285 11.25 -16.66 -7.40
C LEU A 285 11.53 -18.13 -7.75
N VAL A 286 11.49 -18.46 -9.04
CA VAL A 286 11.82 -19.81 -9.54
C VAL A 286 13.29 -20.15 -9.29
N GLU A 287 14.17 -19.15 -9.29
CA GLU A 287 15.62 -19.33 -9.16
C GLU A 287 16.04 -19.82 -7.76
N ASP A 288 15.53 -19.20 -6.70
CA ASP A 288 16.04 -19.40 -5.34
C ASP A 288 14.96 -19.53 -4.24
N GLY A 289 13.68 -19.42 -4.60
CA GLY A 289 12.56 -19.54 -3.65
C GLY A 289 12.31 -18.30 -2.78
N THR A 290 13.02 -17.19 -3.02
CA THR A 290 12.79 -15.90 -2.36
C THR A 290 11.36 -15.45 -2.59
N ILE A 291 10.70 -14.91 -1.56
CA ILE A 291 9.34 -14.37 -1.70
C ILE A 291 9.37 -13.15 -2.65
N ALA A 292 8.43 -13.10 -3.60
CA ALA A 292 8.43 -12.13 -4.69
C ALA A 292 7.07 -11.41 -4.76
N GLY A 293 6.92 -10.36 -3.95
CA GLY A 293 5.63 -9.74 -3.68
C GLY A 293 4.66 -10.72 -3.02
N SER A 294 3.37 -10.39 -3.06
CA SER A 294 2.30 -11.21 -2.48
C SER A 294 1.14 -11.42 -3.45
N THR A 295 0.24 -12.35 -3.10
CA THR A 295 -1.08 -12.49 -3.74
C THR A 295 -2.19 -11.82 -2.92
N LEU A 296 -1.82 -11.00 -1.94
CA LEU A 296 -2.71 -10.42 -0.95
C LEU A 296 -3.68 -9.41 -1.58
N THR A 297 -4.88 -9.37 -1.03
CA THR A 297 -5.87 -8.32 -1.29
C THR A 297 -6.30 -7.72 0.05
N LEU A 298 -6.71 -6.45 0.09
CA LEU A 298 -6.92 -5.75 1.36
C LEU A 298 -8.13 -6.24 2.17
N ASP A 299 -9.15 -6.81 1.53
CA ASP A 299 -10.22 -7.57 2.20
C ASP A 299 -9.68 -8.79 2.96
N ARG A 300 -8.75 -9.55 2.37
CA ARG A 300 -8.06 -10.66 3.03
C ARG A 300 -7.19 -10.15 4.18
N ALA A 301 -6.46 -9.05 3.97
CA ALA A 301 -5.64 -8.41 5.01
C ALA A 301 -6.50 -7.97 6.21
N PHE A 302 -7.66 -7.35 5.94
CA PHE A 302 -8.63 -6.96 6.96
C PHE A 302 -9.14 -8.16 7.76
N LYS A 303 -9.64 -9.19 7.05
CA LYS A 303 -10.18 -10.39 7.70
C LYS A 303 -9.11 -11.07 8.55
N ARG A 304 -7.87 -11.16 8.07
CA ARG A 304 -6.75 -11.76 8.81
C ARG A 304 -6.38 -10.94 10.06
N ALA A 305 -6.31 -9.61 9.94
CA ALA A 305 -6.04 -8.70 11.05
C ALA A 305 -7.00 -8.93 12.23
N VAL A 306 -8.30 -9.03 11.94
CA VAL A 306 -9.32 -9.21 12.99
C VAL A 306 -9.38 -10.65 13.49
N THR A 307 -9.33 -11.65 12.60
CA THR A 307 -9.60 -13.06 12.98
C THR A 307 -8.37 -13.86 13.41
N VAL A 308 -7.18 -13.54 12.89
CA VAL A 308 -5.93 -14.26 13.18
C VAL A 308 -5.01 -13.44 14.08
N ASP A 309 -4.88 -12.15 13.81
CA ASP A 309 -4.00 -11.27 14.57
C ASP A 309 -4.71 -10.68 15.81
N GLY A 310 -6.05 -10.77 15.88
CA GLY A 310 -6.84 -10.35 17.03
C GLY A 310 -6.90 -8.83 17.23
N LEU A 311 -6.69 -8.06 16.15
CA LEU A 311 -6.79 -6.61 16.17
C LEU A 311 -8.25 -6.17 16.21
N SER A 312 -8.52 -4.99 16.79
CA SER A 312 -9.86 -4.41 16.77
C SER A 312 -10.28 -4.03 15.35
N VAL A 313 -11.58 -3.98 15.10
CA VAL A 313 -12.12 -3.51 13.81
C VAL A 313 -11.71 -2.05 13.56
N GLU A 314 -11.77 -1.22 14.60
CA GLU A 314 -11.41 0.19 14.56
C GLU A 314 -9.94 0.40 14.16
N ASP A 315 -9.02 -0.31 14.80
CA ASP A 315 -7.60 -0.22 14.51
C ASP A 315 -7.26 -0.75 13.12
N THR A 316 -7.95 -1.83 12.70
CA THR A 316 -7.78 -2.41 11.37
C THR A 316 -8.27 -1.44 10.28
N VAL A 317 -9.41 -0.77 10.50
CA VAL A 317 -9.91 0.29 9.60
C VAL A 317 -8.95 1.46 9.52
N LYS A 318 -8.37 1.89 10.65
CA LYS A 318 -7.35 2.96 10.64
C LYS A 318 -6.15 2.57 9.77
N ALA A 319 -5.61 1.37 9.98
CA ALA A 319 -4.43 0.89 9.27
C ALA A 319 -4.64 0.65 7.77
N LEU A 320 -5.88 0.40 7.33
CA LEU A 320 -6.22 0.17 5.91
C LEU A 320 -6.82 1.37 5.19
N SER A 321 -7.22 2.42 5.93
CA SER A 321 -7.92 3.56 5.34
C SER A 321 -7.39 4.89 5.87
N ALA A 322 -7.60 5.22 7.15
CA ALA A 322 -7.31 6.56 7.66
C ALA A 322 -5.82 6.91 7.69
N THR A 323 -4.97 5.98 8.13
CA THR A 323 -3.51 6.15 8.19
C THR A 323 -2.89 6.27 6.80
N PRO A 324 -3.11 5.34 5.85
CA PRO A 324 -2.61 5.51 4.50
C PRO A 324 -3.19 6.75 3.78
N ALA A 325 -4.46 7.13 4.01
CA ALA A 325 -5.01 8.37 3.44
C ALA A 325 -4.28 9.62 3.93
N ARG A 326 -4.00 9.70 5.24
CA ARG A 326 -3.25 10.81 5.85
C ARG A 326 -1.82 10.87 5.33
N LEU A 327 -1.15 9.73 5.19
CA LEU A 327 0.20 9.67 4.63
C LEU A 327 0.26 10.26 3.22
N LEU A 328 -0.76 10.00 2.39
CA LEU A 328 -0.85 10.54 1.03
C LEU A 328 -1.32 12.02 0.97
N GLY A 329 -1.70 12.62 2.11
CA GLY A 329 -2.33 13.94 2.17
C GLY A 329 -3.72 13.97 1.52
N LEU A 330 -4.46 12.87 1.62
CA LEU A 330 -5.80 12.69 1.03
C LEU A 330 -6.91 12.52 2.07
N ASP A 331 -6.58 12.62 3.36
CA ASP A 331 -7.51 12.43 4.47
C ASP A 331 -8.64 13.47 4.51
N ASP A 332 -8.49 14.63 3.87
CA ASP A 332 -9.60 15.57 3.66
C ASP A 332 -10.69 15.04 2.71
N THR A 333 -10.39 13.98 1.94
CA THR A 333 -11.27 13.49 0.86
C THR A 333 -11.64 12.01 0.96
N ILE A 334 -10.83 11.18 1.63
CA ILE A 334 -11.03 9.73 1.78
C ILE A 334 -10.56 9.27 3.18
N GLY A 335 -10.59 7.96 3.44
CA GLY A 335 -10.02 7.36 4.66
C GLY A 335 -10.96 7.32 5.87
N SER A 336 -12.11 7.98 5.81
CA SER A 336 -13.16 7.92 6.84
C SER A 336 -14.55 8.20 6.26
N LEU A 337 -15.58 7.84 7.02
CA LEU A 337 -16.97 8.07 6.68
C LEU A 337 -17.46 9.40 7.27
N GLU A 338 -17.10 10.51 6.64
CA GLU A 338 -17.46 11.87 7.11
C GLU A 338 -18.13 12.68 5.99
N PRO A 339 -19.12 13.55 6.32
CA PRO A 339 -19.75 14.42 5.33
C PRO A 339 -18.73 15.25 4.55
N GLY A 340 -18.94 15.34 3.24
CA GLY A 340 -18.05 16.05 2.32
C GLY A 340 -16.97 15.17 1.69
N LYS A 341 -16.57 14.05 2.30
CA LYS A 341 -15.62 13.09 1.71
C LYS A 341 -16.25 12.32 0.56
N TYR A 342 -15.42 11.68 -0.27
CA TYR A 342 -15.92 10.78 -1.31
C TYR A 342 -16.67 9.61 -0.67
N ALA A 343 -17.74 9.17 -1.33
CA ALA A 343 -18.47 7.99 -0.95
C ALA A 343 -17.71 6.73 -1.42
N ASP A 344 -16.59 6.49 -0.74
CA ASP A 344 -15.76 5.29 -0.84
C ASP A 344 -16.01 4.46 0.43
N LEU A 345 -16.81 3.40 0.31
CA LEU A 345 -17.22 2.58 1.45
C LEU A 345 -17.30 1.10 1.11
N LEU A 346 -17.17 0.28 2.13
CA LEU A 346 -17.27 -1.17 2.04
C LEU A 346 -18.37 -1.67 2.97
N LEU A 347 -19.01 -2.75 2.55
CA LEU A 347 -19.91 -3.53 3.38
C LEU A 347 -19.23 -4.86 3.73
N LEU A 348 -19.17 -5.19 5.02
CA LEU A 348 -18.69 -6.48 5.50
C LEU A 348 -19.79 -7.18 6.30
N ASP A 349 -19.93 -8.49 6.18
CA ASP A 349 -20.81 -9.25 7.08
C ASP A 349 -20.19 -9.50 8.47
N SER A 350 -20.90 -10.24 9.32
CA SER A 350 -20.43 -10.62 10.66
C SER A 350 -19.20 -11.53 10.68
N ALA A 351 -18.89 -12.20 9.56
CA ALA A 351 -17.67 -12.99 9.37
C ALA A 351 -16.53 -12.17 8.74
N TYR A 352 -16.75 -10.87 8.54
CA TYR A 352 -15.84 -9.94 7.87
C TYR A 352 -15.60 -10.26 6.39
N ASP A 353 -16.54 -10.96 5.74
CA ASP A 353 -16.51 -11.15 4.29
C ASP A 353 -17.05 -9.92 3.59
N LEU A 354 -16.37 -9.52 2.50
CA LEU A 354 -16.75 -8.37 1.70
C LEU A 354 -18.06 -8.63 0.94
N LYS A 355 -19.05 -7.76 1.16
CA LYS A 355 -20.41 -7.84 0.58
C LYS A 355 -20.77 -6.68 -0.33
N GLY A 356 -19.94 -5.64 -0.38
CA GLY A 356 -20.19 -4.50 -1.24
C GLY A 356 -19.01 -3.56 -1.26
N VAL A 357 -18.80 -2.94 -2.41
CA VAL A 357 -17.76 -1.93 -2.63
C VAL A 357 -18.38 -0.78 -3.37
N MET A 358 -18.36 0.39 -2.76
CA MET A 358 -18.72 1.64 -3.41
C MET A 358 -17.46 2.48 -3.60
N ARG A 359 -17.31 3.06 -4.79
CA ARG A 359 -16.27 4.02 -5.10
C ARG A 359 -16.91 5.25 -5.72
N ARG A 360 -16.68 6.42 -5.12
CA ARG A 360 -17.22 7.72 -5.53
C ARG A 360 -18.73 7.65 -5.79
N GLY A 361 -19.46 7.02 -4.87
CA GLY A 361 -20.92 6.93 -4.93
C GLY A 361 -21.47 5.85 -5.86
N GLU A 362 -20.62 5.14 -6.60
CA GLU A 362 -21.03 4.07 -7.51
C GLU A 362 -20.65 2.70 -6.94
N TRP A 363 -21.59 1.75 -7.00
CA TRP A 363 -21.33 0.37 -6.60
C TRP A 363 -20.47 -0.34 -7.64
N VAL A 364 -19.23 -0.68 -7.27
CA VAL A 364 -18.37 -1.60 -8.02
C VAL A 364 -18.79 -3.05 -7.76
N VAL A 365 -19.09 -3.36 -6.50
CA VAL A 365 -19.74 -4.60 -6.08
C VAL A 365 -21.03 -4.21 -5.38
N GLY A 366 -22.17 -4.58 -5.97
CA GLY A 366 -23.48 -4.29 -5.38
C GLY A 366 -23.67 -4.99 -4.03
N PRO A 367 -24.45 -4.40 -3.09
CA PRO A 367 -24.67 -4.99 -1.77
C PRO A 367 -25.24 -6.41 -1.83
N GLN A 368 -24.55 -7.35 -1.19
CA GLN A 368 -24.96 -8.76 -1.03
C GLN A 368 -25.45 -8.97 0.41
N LEU A 369 -26.75 -8.74 0.65
CA LEU A 369 -27.31 -8.58 2.00
C LEU A 369 -28.07 -9.81 2.53
N GLY A 370 -28.00 -10.93 1.82
CA GLY A 370 -28.69 -12.18 2.14
C GLY A 370 -28.48 -13.24 1.07
#